data_AF-A0A928VHM6-F1
#
_entry.id   AF-A0A928VHM6-F1
#
_cell.length_a   1.000
_cell.length_b   1.000
_cell.length_c   1.000
_cell.angle_alpha   90.00
_cell.angle_beta   90.00
_cell.angle_gamma   90.00
#
_symmetry.space_group_name_H-M   'P 1'
#
loop_
_entity.id
_entity.type
_entity.pdbx_description
1 polymer ?
#
loop_
_entity_poly.entity_id
_entity_poly.type
_entity_poly.pdbx_seq_one_letter_code
_entity_poly.pdbx_strand_id
1 'polypeptide(L)'
;MNPPSGQIARKAGRLRQNRLCEQLINVQGQVTQGVLNQLRVLATPAAHRDVSRLLGPNYCQLPAIYVQVDTRADRYVYQLTHAPHRWLVVLYERDQYVGYAIWDEPRADE
;
A
#
# COMPACT_ATOMS: atom_id res chain seq x y z
N MET A 1 36.06 12.59 0.22
CA MET A 1 34.91 12.90 -0.65
C MET A 1 33.69 12.20 -0.06
N ASN A 2 32.80 12.95 0.60
CA ASN A 2 31.56 12.40 1.15
C ASN A 2 30.47 12.41 0.07
N PRO A 3 29.70 11.32 -0.12
CA PRO A 3 28.56 11.34 -1.03
C PRO A 3 27.40 12.17 -0.43
N PRO A 4 26.53 12.76 -1.25
CA PRO A 4 25.41 13.55 -0.76
C PRO A 4 24.38 12.63 -0.09
N SER A 5 24.21 12.81 1.23
CA SER A 5 23.39 12.00 2.15
C SER A 5 21.89 11.89 1.81
N GLY A 6 21.42 12.48 0.71
CA GLY A 6 20.00 12.47 0.32
C GLY A 6 19.57 11.35 -0.65
N GLN A 7 20.50 10.69 -1.36
CA GLN A 7 20.14 9.69 -2.38
C GLN A 7 20.15 8.24 -1.86
N ILE A 8 20.93 7.95 -0.82
CA ILE A 8 21.13 6.58 -0.33
C ILE A 8 19.90 6.09 0.45
N ALA A 9 19.29 6.96 1.28
CA ALA A 9 18.08 6.64 2.04
C ALA A 9 16.89 6.27 1.14
N ARG A 10 16.68 7.02 0.04
CA ARG A 10 15.59 6.78 -0.94
C ARG A 10 15.71 5.43 -1.65
N LYS A 11 16.93 4.91 -1.83
CA LYS A 11 17.18 3.60 -2.44
C LYS A 11 17.01 2.47 -1.44
N ALA A 12 17.52 2.65 -0.21
CA ALA A 12 17.40 1.66 0.86
C ALA A 12 15.94 1.40 1.26
N GLY A 13 15.13 2.45 1.33
CA GLY A 13 13.69 2.37 1.59
C GLY A 13 12.94 1.53 0.56
N ARG A 14 13.13 1.88 -0.72
CA ARG A 14 12.58 1.14 -1.88
C ARG A 14 13.02 -0.33 -1.93
N LEU A 15 14.27 -0.62 -1.57
CA LEU A 15 14.83 -1.97 -1.53
C LEU A 15 14.26 -2.83 -0.39
N ARG A 16 13.91 -2.25 0.77
CA ARG A 16 13.26 -2.98 1.88
C ARG A 16 11.77 -3.24 1.61
N GLN A 17 11.07 -2.28 1.00
CA GLN A 17 9.66 -2.44 0.62
C GLN A 17 9.45 -3.55 -0.42
N ASN A 18 10.35 -3.66 -1.40
CA ASN A 18 10.37 -4.78 -2.34
C ASN A 18 10.47 -6.16 -1.66
N ARG A 19 11.05 -6.27 -0.45
CA ARG A 19 11.12 -7.55 0.26
C ARG A 19 9.82 -7.97 0.93
N LEU A 20 8.92 -7.02 1.19
CA LEU A 20 7.60 -7.31 1.78
C LEU A 20 6.58 -7.69 0.71
N CYS A 21 6.79 -7.23 -0.52
CA CYS A 21 5.95 -7.56 -1.66
C CYS A 21 6.18 -9.00 -2.11
N GLU A 22 5.10 -9.80 -2.12
CA GLU A 22 5.10 -11.12 -2.77
C GLU A 22 5.11 -10.95 -4.29
N GLN A 23 4.37 -9.96 -4.79
CA GLN A 23 4.31 -9.64 -6.21
C GLN A 23 4.35 -8.12 -6.44
N LEU A 24 5.34 -7.66 -7.22
CA LEU A 24 5.38 -6.29 -7.72
C LEU A 24 4.47 -6.15 -8.94
N ILE A 25 3.65 -5.11 -8.96
CA ILE A 25 2.63 -4.90 -10.00
C ILE A 25 2.92 -3.63 -10.79
N ASN A 26 2.95 -2.46 -10.14
CA ASN A 26 3.19 -1.20 -10.84
C ASN A 26 3.91 -0.16 -9.97
N VAL A 27 5.17 0.13 -10.30
CA VAL A 27 5.99 1.12 -9.58
C VAL A 27 5.53 2.58 -9.71
N GLN A 28 4.51 2.85 -10.53
CA GLN A 28 3.93 4.18 -10.78
C GLN A 28 2.53 4.34 -10.18
N GLY A 29 1.96 3.30 -9.55
CA GLY A 29 0.65 3.37 -8.90
C GLY A 29 0.67 4.30 -7.69
N GLN A 30 0.12 5.51 -7.82
CA GLN A 30 0.10 6.52 -6.77
C GLN A 30 -1.31 7.03 -6.48
N VAL A 31 -1.64 7.15 -5.20
CA VAL A 31 -2.92 7.61 -4.66
C VAL A 31 -2.78 9.04 -4.15
N THR A 32 -3.65 9.92 -4.64
CA THR A 32 -3.70 11.32 -4.22
C THR A 32 -4.45 11.50 -2.89
N GLN A 33 -4.28 12.65 -2.23
CA GLN A 33 -5.05 12.98 -1.04
C GLN A 33 -6.57 13.00 -1.32
N GLY A 34 -6.98 13.49 -2.49
CA GLY A 34 -8.39 13.51 -2.91
C GLY A 34 -8.97 12.10 -3.04
N VAL A 35 -8.23 11.19 -3.69
CA VAL A 35 -8.63 9.78 -3.81
C VAL A 35 -8.67 9.09 -2.44
N LEU A 36 -7.69 9.36 -1.56
CA LEU A 36 -7.71 8.83 -0.18
C LEU A 36 -8.92 9.33 0.61
N ASN A 37 -9.32 10.58 0.43
CA ASN A 37 -10.53 11.13 1.06
C ASN A 37 -11.81 10.48 0.52
N GLN A 38 -11.86 10.13 -0.76
CA GLN A 38 -12.98 9.37 -1.34
C GLN A 38 -13.02 7.95 -0.78
N LEU A 39 -11.87 7.28 -0.61
CA LEU A 39 -11.79 5.96 0.01
C LEU A 39 -12.30 5.98 1.47
N ARG A 40 -11.97 7.03 2.23
CA ARG A 40 -12.39 7.21 3.64
C ARG A 40 -13.89 7.21 3.86
N VAL A 41 -14.65 7.70 2.88
CA VAL A 41 -16.11 7.79 2.96
C VAL A 41 -16.81 6.64 2.22
N LEU A 42 -16.03 5.76 1.57
CA LEU A 42 -16.57 4.58 0.92
C LEU A 42 -17.10 3.61 1.98
N ALA A 43 -18.34 3.17 1.81
CA ALA A 43 -18.93 2.16 2.68
C ALA A 43 -18.16 0.83 2.59
N THR A 44 -18.06 0.13 3.71
CA THR A 44 -17.53 -1.23 3.81
C THR A 44 -18.66 -2.21 4.14
N PRO A 45 -18.78 -3.37 3.48
CA PRO A 45 -17.92 -3.83 2.38
C PRO A 45 -18.23 -3.15 1.04
N ALA A 46 -17.25 -3.11 0.14
CA ALA A 46 -17.44 -2.69 -1.26
C ALA A 46 -16.77 -3.67 -2.22
N ALA A 47 -17.25 -3.79 -3.46
CA ALA A 47 -16.64 -4.70 -4.42
C ALA A 47 -15.20 -4.26 -4.76
N HIS A 48 -14.28 -5.23 -4.87
CA HIS A 48 -12.88 -4.97 -5.20
C HIS A 48 -12.73 -4.09 -6.44
N ARG A 49 -13.45 -4.42 -7.53
CA ARG A 49 -13.45 -3.66 -8.79
C ARG A 49 -13.75 -2.16 -8.62
N ASP A 50 -14.60 -1.79 -7.66
CA ASP A 50 -15.01 -0.40 -7.47
C ASP A 50 -13.91 0.36 -6.75
N VAL A 51 -13.24 -0.29 -5.79
CA VAL A 51 -12.05 0.24 -5.13
C VAL A 51 -10.86 0.31 -6.09
N SER A 52 -10.64 -0.70 -6.94
CA SER A 52 -9.56 -0.66 -7.94
C SER A 52 -9.78 0.44 -8.98
N ARG A 53 -11.04 0.71 -9.35
CA ARG A 53 -11.36 1.85 -10.23
C ARG A 53 -11.06 3.19 -9.58
N LEU A 54 -11.29 3.30 -8.27
CA LEU A 54 -10.99 4.50 -7.49
C LEU A 54 -9.47 4.71 -7.29
N LEU A 55 -8.75 3.65 -6.90
CA LEU A 55 -7.34 3.73 -6.49
C LEU A 55 -6.36 3.58 -7.66
N GLY A 56 -6.81 3.03 -8.78
CA GLY A 56 -5.94 2.68 -9.90
C GLY A 56 -5.07 1.45 -9.61
N PRO A 57 -3.95 1.27 -10.34
CA PRO A 57 -3.08 0.13 -10.15
C PRO A 57 -2.34 0.22 -8.82
N ASN A 58 -2.26 -0.91 -8.11
CA ASN A 58 -1.47 -1.02 -6.90
C ASN A 58 0.03 -1.13 -7.19
N TYR A 59 0.83 -0.70 -6.22
CA TYR A 59 2.28 -0.85 -6.25
C TYR A 59 2.68 -2.33 -6.23
N CYS A 60 2.17 -3.05 -5.25
CA CYS A 60 2.45 -4.46 -5.08
C CYS A 60 1.36 -5.17 -4.27
N GLN A 61 1.43 -6.49 -4.23
CA GLN A 61 0.66 -7.34 -3.33
C GLN A 61 1.58 -7.88 -2.23
N LEU A 62 1.12 -7.81 -0.98
CA LEU A 62 1.76 -8.44 0.17
C LEU A 62 1.23 -9.87 0.33
N PRO A 63 1.93 -10.74 1.08
CA PRO A 63 1.38 -12.03 1.47
C PRO A 63 -0.02 -11.90 2.05
N ALA A 64 -0.92 -12.80 1.71
CA ALA A 64 -2.23 -12.83 2.36
C ALA A 64 -2.09 -13.12 3.86
N ILE A 65 -3.04 -12.65 4.66
CA ILE A 65 -3.11 -12.93 6.10
C ILE A 65 -4.42 -13.61 6.45
N TYR A 66 -4.45 -14.29 7.58
CA TYR A 66 -5.69 -14.74 8.20
C TYR A 66 -6.04 -13.72 9.28
N VAL A 67 -7.11 -12.95 9.07
CA VAL A 67 -7.62 -12.00 10.08
C VAL A 67 -8.45 -12.72 11.15
N GLN A 68 -8.98 -13.89 10.80
CA GLN A 68 -9.64 -14.87 11.66
C GLN A 68 -9.29 -16.28 11.16
N VAL A 69 -9.63 -17.32 11.93
CA VAL A 69 -9.25 -18.73 11.67
C VAL A 69 -9.57 -19.19 10.25
N ASP A 70 -10.65 -18.70 9.65
CA ASP A 70 -11.15 -19.08 8.32
C ASP A 70 -11.19 -17.91 7.32
N THR A 71 -10.75 -16.72 7.73
CA THR A 71 -10.92 -15.51 6.94
C THR A 71 -9.57 -15.03 6.43
N ARG A 72 -9.27 -15.47 5.21
CA ARG A 72 -8.11 -15.01 4.44
C ARG A 72 -8.41 -13.63 3.84
N ALA A 73 -7.48 -12.69 4.05
CA ALA A 73 -7.50 -11.36 3.50
C ALA A 73 -6.27 -11.12 2.61
N ASP A 74 -6.51 -10.69 1.37
CA ASP A 74 -5.47 -10.24 0.46
C ASP A 74 -5.13 -8.77 0.73
N ARG A 75 -3.87 -8.39 0.53
CA ARG A 75 -3.33 -7.08 0.92
C ARG A 75 -2.64 -6.40 -0.26
N TYR A 76 -3.15 -5.23 -0.64
CA TYR A 76 -2.69 -4.47 -1.79
C TYR A 76 -2.09 -3.15 -1.33
N VAL A 77 -0.90 -2.83 -1.81
CA VAL A 77 -0.14 -1.65 -1.38
C VAL A 77 -0.19 -0.58 -2.45
N TYR A 78 -0.40 0.67 -2.04
CA TYR A 78 -0.40 1.85 -2.91
C TYR A 78 0.53 2.91 -2.33
N GLN A 79 1.24 3.62 -3.21
CA GLN A 79 2.04 4.78 -2.81
C GLN A 79 1.14 6.00 -2.59
N LEU A 80 1.44 6.82 -1.58
CA LEU A 80 0.76 8.10 -1.40
C LEU A 80 1.57 9.23 -2.05
N THR A 81 0.95 10.00 -2.95
CA THR A 81 1.63 11.12 -3.62
C THR A 81 2.09 12.21 -2.64
N HIS A 82 1.31 12.44 -1.59
CA HIS A 82 1.49 13.52 -0.62
C HIS A 82 2.34 13.12 0.59
N ALA A 83 2.69 11.84 0.71
CA ALA A 83 3.45 11.32 1.83
C ALA A 83 4.33 10.14 1.38
N PRO A 84 5.52 10.43 0.81
CA PRO A 84 6.36 9.42 0.15
C PRO A 84 6.91 8.34 1.10
N HIS A 85 6.84 8.55 2.41
CA HIS A 85 7.24 7.59 3.44
C HIS A 85 6.05 6.82 4.03
N ARG A 86 4.85 7.00 3.48
CA ARG A 86 3.63 6.35 3.93
C ARG A 86 2.98 5.58 2.80
N TRP A 87 2.41 4.45 3.15
CA TRP A 87 1.84 3.49 2.23
C TRP A 87 0.40 3.25 2.61
N LEU A 88 -0.49 3.24 1.63
CA LEU A 88 -1.85 2.79 1.80
C LEU A 88 -1.87 1.27 1.59
N VAL A 89 -2.33 0.52 2.59
CA VAL A 89 -2.54 -0.92 2.50
C VAL A 89 -4.03 -1.20 2.55
N VAL A 90 -4.56 -1.80 1.49
CA VAL A 90 -5.97 -2.11 1.34
C VAL A 90 -6.19 -3.61 1.54
N LEU A 91 -7.20 -3.95 2.34
CA LEU A 91 -7.57 -5.33 2.65
C LEU A 91 -8.81 -5.75 1.85
N TYR A 92 -8.72 -6.94 1.27
CA TYR A 92 -9.84 -7.59 0.59
C TYR A 92 -10.11 -8.97 1.17
N GLU A 93 -11.36 -9.26 1.50
CA GLU A 93 -11.84 -10.57 1.90
C GLU A 93 -12.86 -11.06 0.87
N ARG A 94 -12.63 -12.24 0.26
CA ARG A 94 -13.54 -12.81 -0.75
C ARG A 94 -13.94 -11.79 -1.84
N ASP A 95 -12.97 -11.04 -2.37
CA ASP A 95 -13.14 -9.98 -3.38
C ASP A 95 -13.96 -8.75 -2.91
N GLN A 96 -14.11 -8.58 -1.59
CA GLN A 96 -14.73 -7.41 -0.98
C GLN A 96 -13.70 -6.59 -0.22
N TYR A 97 -13.65 -5.29 -0.51
CA TYR A 97 -12.94 -4.32 0.31
C TYR A 97 -13.56 -4.29 1.71
N VAL A 98 -12.73 -4.51 2.71
CA VAL A 98 -13.14 -4.53 4.12
C VAL A 98 -12.48 -3.44 4.96
N GLY A 99 -11.47 -2.76 4.42
CA GLY A 99 -10.81 -1.64 5.09
C GLY A 99 -9.42 -1.36 4.55
N TYR A 100 -8.77 -0.39 5.18
CA TYR A 100 -7.40 0.00 4.87
C TYR A 100 -6.64 0.42 6.12
N ALA A 101 -5.32 0.43 6.01
CA ALA A 101 -4.41 1.01 6.98
C ALA A 101 -3.39 1.90 6.27
N ILE A 102 -2.84 2.87 7.00
CA ILE A 102 -1.66 3.60 6.58
C ILE A 102 -0.46 3.02 7.31
N TRP A 103 0.51 2.52 6.57
CA TRP A 103 1.77 2.03 7.12
C TRP A 103 2.86 3.07 6.89
N ASP A 104 3.60 3.38 7.94
CA ASP A 104 4.82 4.13 7.82
C ASP A 104 5.94 3.20 7.32
N GLU A 105 6.82 3.73 6.48
CA GLU A 105 8.07 3.06 6.16
C GLU A 105 8.87 2.86 7.46
N PRO A 106 9.41 1.65 7.74
CA PRO A 106 10.24 1.45 8.90
C PRO A 106 11.42 2.41 8.83
N ARG A 107 11.53 3.23 9.89
CA ARG A 107 12.65 4.13 10.11
C ARG A 107 13.94 3.33 10.02
N ALA A 108 14.94 3.85 9.31
CA ALA A 108 16.21 3.14 9.09
C ALA A 108 17.08 3.07 10.36
N ASP A 109 16.59 3.66 11.44
CA ASP A 109 17.24 3.95 12.72
C ASP A 109 16.67 3.15 13.92
N GLU A 110 15.80 2.17 13.68
CA GLU A 110 15.30 1.24 14.72
C GLU A 110 15.64 -0.23 14.41
#